data_AF-A0A357I3Y9-F1
#
_entry.id   AF-A0A357I3Y9-F1
#
_cell.length_a   1.000
_cell.length_b   1.000
_cell.length_c   1.000
_cell.angle_alpha   90.00
_cell.angle_beta   90.00
_cell.angle_gamma   90.00
#
_symmetry.space_group_name_H-M   'P 1'
#
loop_
_entity.id
_entity.type
_entity.pdbx_description
1 polymer ?
#
loop_
_entity_poly.entity_id
_entity_poly.type
_entity_poly.pdbx_seq_one_letter_code
_entity_poly.pdbx_strand_id
1 'polypeptide(L)'
;MMNDKTPVGEVRPSQLLWTYGPGSLIDLPNLSVVTLGTDRWEKDRCQPIQEARLLAAVRKELGAQVESLRMPPFQKSELVDPWSSEANIGVPVRPFPRWLRCVKCGLLSPFDAGLFEIKENRYRPERTRFVHKGCRGSKGDLPAKDADAVPARFLLACRDGHLDDFPWHYFVHGGNSTCKGTLRFFESGASLQTENLWVKCDECGASRSMAHAFGKAGQENLPACRGRHPHLDHFGDGCDEEPRAVLLGATNSWFPITLSALAIPQTKDPLGQLVQDGWEFFEDLESEAEVAVTVKTLKKTGALPGIDKYPASAIWAAIESHRAGGGDEIVTEADIKAPEWDVLTEKDPPTDYPHFMSKKVAAPSSFVDQIGRVLLLERLREVNALLGFTRVEAPEESGEPGERPQRASLTRGNPDWVPASEVHGEGIFIQFDEQAIETWESLDAVKEVDGMLRGGHKGWRNSRRLDPDEGYPGIRYAMLHTLSHLLIRELALECGYNAASIRERIYADTSGDSPQAGILIYTAAADSDGTLGGLVDLGRPENLGRLLEQALNRSKVCSSDPLCSEHDPRQDRSLHAAACHACSLVAETSCEKGNRYLDRSLLIQTLERADAAFFKGVV
;
A
#
# COMPACT_ATOMS: atom_id res chain seq x y z
N MET A 1 -36.11 9.07 -4.36
CA MET A 1 -35.26 9.81 -3.41
C MET A 1 -33.81 9.32 -3.54
N MET A 2 -33.16 9.57 -4.68
CA MET A 2 -31.91 8.90 -5.06
C MET A 2 -30.73 9.88 -5.27
N ASN A 3 -30.82 11.09 -4.71
CA ASN A 3 -29.86 12.17 -4.99
C ASN A 3 -29.40 12.99 -3.76
N ASP A 4 -29.75 12.61 -2.53
CA ASP A 4 -29.16 13.27 -1.35
C ASP A 4 -27.77 12.67 -1.09
N LYS A 5 -26.73 13.46 -1.38
CA LYS A 5 -25.35 13.18 -0.94
C LYS A 5 -25.24 13.62 0.52
N THR A 6 -24.71 12.73 1.36
CA THR A 6 -24.48 13.02 2.78
C THR A 6 -23.06 12.64 3.15
N PRO A 7 -22.27 13.57 3.70
CA PRO A 7 -20.96 13.27 4.25
C PRO A 7 -21.08 12.27 5.40
N VAL A 8 -20.19 11.27 5.45
CA VAL A 8 -20.22 10.20 6.47
C VAL A 8 -18.90 10.03 7.24
N GLY A 9 -17.83 10.71 6.81
CA GLY A 9 -16.53 10.65 7.44
C GLY A 9 -15.46 11.35 6.62
N GLU A 10 -14.23 11.29 7.10
CA GLU A 10 -13.06 11.94 6.50
C GLU A 10 -11.89 10.94 6.41
N VAL A 11 -11.12 11.03 5.33
CA VAL A 11 -9.91 10.22 5.11
C VAL A 11 -8.84 11.09 4.46
N ARG A 12 -7.57 10.80 4.74
CA ARG A 12 -6.45 11.49 4.09
C ARG A 12 -6.25 10.97 2.66
N PRO A 13 -5.81 11.81 1.71
CA PRO A 13 -5.53 11.36 0.33
C PRO A 13 -4.58 10.16 0.25
N SER A 14 -3.51 10.13 1.05
CA SER A 14 -2.58 9.00 1.06
C SER A 14 -3.24 7.69 1.54
N GLN A 15 -4.19 7.75 2.47
CA GLN A 15 -4.91 6.55 2.93
C GLN A 15 -5.74 5.92 1.81
N LEU A 16 -6.19 6.72 0.83
CA LEU A 16 -6.92 6.23 -0.35
C LEU A 16 -6.03 5.46 -1.33
N LEU A 17 -4.70 5.48 -1.17
CA LEU A 17 -3.80 4.64 -1.95
C LEU A 17 -3.44 3.35 -1.21
N TRP A 18 -3.38 3.38 0.12
CA TRP A 18 -2.84 2.26 0.91
C TRP A 18 -3.87 1.40 1.64
N THR A 19 -5.03 1.95 1.98
CA THR A 19 -5.98 1.26 2.88
C THR A 19 -7.43 1.44 2.46
N TYR A 20 -7.79 2.65 2.03
CA TYR A 20 -9.17 3.08 1.78
C TYR A 20 -9.46 3.38 0.30
N GLY A 21 -8.62 2.87 -0.62
CA GLY A 21 -8.78 3.06 -2.06
C GLY A 21 -10.03 2.41 -2.66
N PRO A 22 -10.29 2.60 -3.96
CA PRO A 22 -11.45 2.00 -4.63
C PRO A 22 -11.57 0.50 -4.35
N GLY A 23 -12.78 0.04 -4.01
CA GLY A 23 -13.02 -1.36 -3.63
C GLY A 23 -12.76 -1.66 -2.15
N SER A 24 -11.94 -0.89 -1.45
CA SER A 24 -11.69 -1.13 -0.01
C SER A 24 -12.94 -0.89 0.84
N LEU A 25 -12.94 -1.49 2.03
CA LEU A 25 -13.95 -1.24 3.05
C LEU A 25 -13.42 -0.24 4.07
N ILE A 26 -14.25 0.75 4.41
CA ILE A 26 -13.99 1.69 5.49
C ILE A 26 -15.01 1.41 6.60
N ASP A 27 -14.51 1.02 7.77
CA ASP A 27 -15.37 0.73 8.92
C ASP A 27 -15.64 2.01 9.73
N LEU A 28 -16.80 2.62 9.47
CA LEU A 28 -17.36 3.77 10.18
C LEU A 28 -17.59 3.43 11.67
N PRO A 29 -17.58 4.35 12.67
CA PRO A 29 -18.08 4.01 14.00
C PRO A 29 -19.51 3.43 14.04
N ASN A 30 -20.36 3.77 13.07
CA ASN A 30 -21.78 3.41 13.08
C ASN A 30 -22.33 2.79 11.77
N LEU A 31 -21.52 2.72 10.71
CA LEU A 31 -21.88 2.07 9.43
C LEU A 31 -20.60 1.75 8.67
N SER A 32 -20.58 0.72 7.83
CA SER A 32 -19.42 0.46 6.96
C SER A 32 -19.74 0.85 5.53
N VAL A 33 -18.73 1.32 4.80
CA VAL A 33 -18.85 1.70 3.40
C VAL A 33 -17.80 1.02 2.54
N VAL A 34 -18.08 0.94 1.24
CA VAL A 34 -17.09 0.62 0.21
C VAL A 34 -16.77 1.87 -0.59
N THR A 35 -15.50 2.14 -0.81
CA THR A 35 -15.02 3.23 -1.67
C THR A 35 -15.34 2.93 -3.14
N LEU A 36 -16.00 3.86 -3.83
CA LEU A 36 -16.40 3.64 -5.22
C LEU A 36 -15.23 3.78 -6.20
N GLY A 37 -15.42 3.21 -7.39
CA GLY A 37 -14.49 3.29 -8.50
C GLY A 37 -14.18 4.72 -8.95
N THR A 38 -13.05 4.90 -9.61
CA THR A 38 -12.57 6.20 -10.10
C THR A 38 -13.48 6.79 -11.17
N ASP A 39 -14.31 5.97 -11.83
CA ASP A 39 -15.40 6.39 -12.73
C ASP A 39 -16.46 7.26 -12.05
N ARG A 40 -16.56 7.19 -10.72
CA ARG A 40 -17.50 7.99 -9.93
C ARG A 40 -16.88 9.26 -9.35
N TRP A 41 -15.57 9.43 -9.45
CA TRP A 41 -14.86 10.55 -8.86
C TRP A 41 -15.00 11.79 -9.75
N GLU A 42 -15.04 12.97 -9.14
CA GLU A 42 -15.07 14.24 -9.87
C GLU A 42 -13.65 14.56 -10.37
N LYS A 43 -13.31 14.11 -11.59
CA LYS A 43 -11.95 14.23 -12.20
C LYS A 43 -11.39 15.66 -12.13
N ASP A 44 -12.23 16.68 -12.35
CA ASP A 44 -11.81 18.10 -12.31
C ASP A 44 -11.36 18.57 -10.92
N ARG A 45 -11.79 17.89 -9.85
CA ARG A 45 -11.34 18.15 -8.48
C ARG A 45 -10.09 17.36 -8.13
N CYS A 46 -9.71 16.38 -8.96
CA CYS A 46 -8.52 15.56 -8.79
C CYS A 46 -7.34 16.25 -9.48
N GLN A 47 -6.49 16.92 -8.70
CA GLN A 47 -5.37 17.71 -9.23
C GLN A 47 -4.35 16.79 -9.91
N PRO A 48 -3.85 17.12 -11.11
CA PRO A 48 -2.81 16.33 -11.78
C PRO A 48 -1.49 16.41 -11.00
N ILE A 49 -0.76 15.30 -11.01
CA ILE A 49 0.61 15.19 -10.47
C ILE A 49 1.54 14.90 -11.64
N GLN A 50 2.55 15.75 -11.83
CA GLN A 50 3.55 15.55 -12.86
C GLN A 50 4.69 14.66 -12.33
N GLU A 51 4.84 13.49 -12.95
CA GLU A 51 5.97 12.56 -12.78
C GLU A 51 6.03 11.61 -13.99
N ALA A 52 6.89 11.94 -14.96
CA ALA A 52 6.91 11.27 -16.27
C ALA A 52 7.29 9.79 -16.18
N ARG A 53 8.25 9.42 -15.33
CA ARG A 53 8.71 8.01 -15.18
C ARG A 53 7.60 7.12 -14.66
N LEU A 54 6.91 7.60 -13.62
CA LEU A 54 5.81 6.86 -13.04
C LEU A 54 4.66 6.73 -14.02
N LEU A 55 4.33 7.80 -14.77
CA LEU A 55 3.30 7.74 -15.80
C LEU A 55 3.65 6.72 -16.91
N ALA A 56 4.91 6.68 -17.36
CA ALA A 56 5.38 5.71 -18.35
C ALA A 56 5.26 4.26 -17.82
N ALA A 57 5.71 4.00 -16.59
CA ALA A 57 5.60 2.68 -15.96
C ALA A 57 4.13 2.27 -15.75
N VAL A 58 3.26 3.20 -15.36
CA VAL A 58 1.81 2.97 -15.25
C VAL A 58 1.19 2.65 -16.61
N ARG A 59 1.57 3.37 -17.68
CA ARG A 59 1.10 3.10 -19.06
C ARG A 59 1.52 1.71 -19.54
N LYS A 60 2.69 1.21 -19.13
CA LYS A 60 3.12 -0.15 -19.43
C LYS A 60 2.21 -1.19 -18.79
N GLU A 61 1.77 -0.95 -17.56
CA GLU A 61 0.97 -1.89 -16.77
C GLU A 61 -0.54 -1.81 -17.05
N LEU A 62 -1.07 -0.64 -17.39
CA LEU A 62 -2.51 -0.39 -17.59
C LEU A 62 -2.89 -0.07 -19.04
N GLY A 63 -1.93 0.27 -19.88
CA GLY A 63 -2.12 0.65 -21.28
C GLY A 63 -1.85 2.13 -21.57
N ALA A 64 -1.53 2.44 -22.82
CA ALA A 64 -1.12 3.77 -23.28
C ALA A 64 -2.22 4.84 -23.16
N GLN A 65 -3.49 4.43 -22.97
CA GLN A 65 -4.61 5.37 -22.78
C GLN A 65 -4.58 6.13 -21.45
N VAL A 66 -3.70 5.76 -20.50
CA VAL A 66 -3.56 6.51 -19.24
C VAL A 66 -2.88 7.85 -19.52
N GLU A 67 -3.62 8.95 -19.40
CA GLU A 67 -3.17 10.31 -19.70
C GLU A 67 -2.49 10.99 -18.51
N SER A 68 -2.96 10.74 -17.28
CA SER A 68 -2.50 11.51 -16.11
C SER A 68 -2.53 10.74 -14.79
N LEU A 69 -1.63 11.12 -13.88
CA LEU A 69 -1.65 10.76 -12.46
C LEU A 69 -2.41 11.85 -11.71
N ARG A 70 -3.36 11.52 -10.82
CA ARG A 70 -4.16 12.55 -10.14
C ARG A 70 -4.36 12.30 -8.66
N MET A 71 -4.22 13.37 -7.88
CA MET A 71 -4.47 13.37 -6.44
C MET A 71 -5.97 13.18 -6.14
N PRO A 72 -6.34 12.30 -5.21
CA PRO A 72 -7.73 12.19 -4.76
C PRO A 72 -8.30 13.53 -4.31
N PRO A 73 -9.61 13.77 -4.52
CA PRO A 73 -10.24 15.04 -4.17
C PRO A 73 -10.28 15.18 -2.64
N PHE A 74 -9.82 16.31 -2.14
CA PHE A 74 -9.87 16.65 -0.72
C PHE A 74 -10.36 18.07 -0.51
N GLN A 75 -10.95 18.31 0.66
CA GLN A 75 -11.43 19.62 1.05
C GLN A 75 -10.25 20.46 1.58
N LYS A 76 -10.08 21.67 1.05
CA LYS A 76 -8.96 22.56 1.43
C LYS A 76 -9.24 23.41 2.69
N SER A 77 -10.50 23.61 3.05
CA SER A 77 -10.93 24.42 4.20
C SER A 77 -11.52 23.51 5.26
N GLU A 78 -11.12 23.69 6.52
CA GLU A 78 -11.72 22.98 7.67
C GLU A 78 -13.11 23.52 8.02
N LEU A 79 -13.41 24.77 7.64
CA LEU A 79 -14.68 25.43 7.89
C LEU A 79 -15.48 25.45 6.59
N VAL A 80 -16.41 24.51 6.46
CA VAL A 80 -17.34 24.42 5.34
C VAL A 80 -18.77 24.30 5.85
N ASP A 81 -19.69 25.03 5.22
CA ASP A 81 -21.11 24.91 5.50
C ASP A 81 -21.60 23.51 5.10
N PRO A 82 -22.17 22.71 6.03
CA PRO A 82 -22.63 21.34 5.73
C PRO A 82 -23.70 21.23 4.64
N TRP A 83 -24.31 22.34 4.23
CA TRP A 83 -25.30 22.39 3.16
C TRP A 83 -24.73 22.83 1.81
N SER A 84 -23.46 23.23 1.77
CA SER A 84 -22.82 23.70 0.56
C SER A 84 -22.35 22.55 -0.34
N SER A 85 -22.03 22.87 -1.59
CA SER A 85 -21.49 21.87 -2.53
C SER A 85 -20.10 21.40 -2.11
N GLU A 86 -19.35 22.27 -1.44
CA GLU A 86 -18.00 22.04 -0.92
C GLU A 86 -17.97 21.00 0.20
N ALA A 87 -19.06 20.86 0.97
CA ALA A 87 -19.19 19.83 2.01
C ALA A 87 -19.22 18.41 1.43
N ASN A 88 -19.53 18.28 0.13
CA ASN A 88 -19.58 17.00 -0.58
C ASN A 88 -18.31 16.75 -1.42
N ILE A 89 -17.27 17.57 -1.28
CA ILE A 89 -15.97 17.33 -1.90
C ILE A 89 -15.28 16.19 -1.15
N GLY A 90 -15.10 15.07 -1.83
CA GLY A 90 -14.42 13.90 -1.30
C GLY A 90 -14.59 12.72 -2.24
N VAL A 91 -14.15 11.55 -1.79
CA VAL A 91 -14.32 10.33 -2.55
C VAL A 91 -15.72 9.75 -2.30
N PRO A 92 -16.47 9.41 -3.36
CA PRO A 92 -17.79 8.83 -3.19
C PRO A 92 -17.69 7.41 -2.61
N VAL A 93 -18.58 7.12 -1.68
CA VAL A 93 -18.70 5.82 -1.01
C VAL A 93 -20.13 5.33 -1.05
N ARG A 94 -20.36 4.05 -0.78
CA ARG A 94 -21.71 3.52 -0.56
C ARG A 94 -21.76 2.58 0.64
N PRO A 95 -22.90 2.48 1.35
CA PRO A 95 -23.07 1.50 2.42
C PRO A 95 -22.81 0.07 1.92
N PHE A 96 -21.90 -0.62 2.60
CA PHE A 96 -21.58 -2.02 2.32
C PHE A 96 -20.99 -2.68 3.58
N PRO A 97 -21.38 -3.92 3.94
CA PRO A 97 -22.39 -4.77 3.28
C PRO A 97 -23.79 -4.17 3.29
N ARG A 98 -24.64 -4.67 2.38
CA ARG A 98 -26.07 -4.34 2.34
C ARG A 98 -26.82 -4.95 3.51
N TRP A 99 -26.35 -6.08 4.03
CA TRP A 99 -26.96 -6.76 5.16
C TRP A 99 -26.61 -6.11 6.49
N LEU A 100 -27.64 -5.81 7.28
CA LEU A 100 -27.54 -5.24 8.61
C LEU A 100 -28.15 -6.17 9.65
N ARG A 101 -27.65 -6.07 10.88
CA ARG A 101 -28.13 -6.77 12.07
C ARG A 101 -28.60 -5.76 13.11
N CYS A 102 -29.85 -5.86 13.56
CA CYS A 102 -30.32 -5.13 14.74
C CYS A 102 -29.63 -5.64 16.01
N VAL A 103 -29.00 -4.75 16.79
CA VAL A 103 -28.26 -5.12 18.01
C VAL A 103 -29.16 -5.60 19.17
N LYS A 104 -30.48 -5.33 19.10
CA LYS A 104 -31.43 -5.68 20.17
C LYS A 104 -32.20 -6.97 19.89
N CYS A 105 -32.76 -7.10 18.69
CA CYS A 105 -33.61 -8.25 18.35
C CYS A 105 -32.92 -9.25 17.43
N GLY A 106 -31.71 -8.98 16.95
CA GLY A 106 -30.98 -9.87 16.06
C GLY A 106 -31.55 -9.94 14.63
N LEU A 107 -32.54 -9.11 14.27
CA LEU A 107 -33.07 -9.06 12.90
C LEU A 107 -31.93 -8.86 11.92
N LEU A 108 -31.83 -9.75 10.93
CA LEU A 108 -30.82 -9.76 9.90
C LEU A 108 -31.52 -9.65 8.54
N SER A 109 -31.29 -8.55 7.85
CA SER A 109 -31.95 -8.24 6.57
C SER A 109 -31.09 -7.24 5.78
N PRO A 110 -31.19 -7.20 4.44
CA PRO A 110 -30.61 -6.10 3.68
C PRO A 110 -31.34 -4.79 4.01
N PHE A 111 -30.60 -3.66 3.99
CA PHE A 111 -31.14 -2.34 4.36
C PHE A 111 -32.22 -1.84 3.40
N ASP A 112 -32.20 -2.29 2.15
CA ASP A 112 -33.15 -1.90 1.11
C ASP A 112 -34.47 -2.70 1.15
N ALA A 113 -34.62 -3.67 2.06
CA ALA A 113 -35.88 -4.34 2.33
C ALA A 113 -36.90 -3.47 3.09
N GLY A 114 -36.54 -2.25 3.49
CA GLY A 114 -37.41 -1.32 4.22
C GLY A 114 -37.58 -1.63 5.72
N LEU A 115 -36.78 -2.56 6.25
CA LEU A 115 -36.78 -2.92 7.69
C LEU A 115 -35.80 -2.07 8.52
N PHE A 116 -34.92 -1.33 7.85
CA PHE A 116 -33.96 -0.43 8.47
C PHE A 116 -34.09 0.98 7.87
N GLU A 117 -33.79 1.99 8.68
CA GLU A 117 -33.84 3.40 8.30
C GLU A 117 -32.47 4.05 8.57
N ILE A 118 -31.96 4.84 7.62
CA ILE A 118 -30.76 5.65 7.84
C ILE A 118 -31.13 6.93 8.59
N LYS A 119 -30.39 7.22 9.66
CA LYS A 119 -30.45 8.48 10.40
C LYS A 119 -29.19 9.27 10.12
N GLU A 120 -29.31 10.19 9.18
CA GLU A 120 -28.23 11.07 8.75
C GLU A 120 -27.95 12.18 9.76
N ASN A 121 -26.69 12.60 9.86
CA ASN A 121 -26.30 13.75 10.66
C ASN A 121 -25.22 14.57 9.94
N ARG A 122 -25.61 15.64 9.24
CA ARG A 122 -24.69 16.47 8.44
C ARG A 122 -23.69 17.28 9.28
N TYR A 123 -24.04 17.65 10.51
CA TYR A 123 -23.12 18.38 11.41
C TYR A 123 -22.14 17.45 12.13
N ARG A 124 -22.50 16.17 12.25
CA ARG A 124 -21.71 15.12 12.88
C ARG A 124 -21.77 13.88 11.99
N PRO A 125 -21.09 13.89 10.82
CA PRO A 125 -21.11 12.80 9.85
C PRO A 125 -20.87 11.42 10.48
N GLU A 126 -20.00 11.36 11.50
CA GLU A 126 -19.64 10.14 12.21
C GLU A 126 -20.79 9.55 13.04
N ARG A 127 -21.86 10.31 13.29
CA ARG A 127 -23.10 9.85 13.96
C ARG A 127 -24.17 9.34 13.00
N THR A 128 -23.94 9.44 11.69
CA THR A 128 -24.82 8.84 10.68
C THR A 128 -24.85 7.33 10.90
N ARG A 129 -26.04 6.74 10.97
CA ARG A 129 -26.19 5.32 11.31
C ARG A 129 -27.49 4.71 10.81
N PHE A 130 -27.54 3.39 10.71
CA PHE A 130 -28.78 2.66 10.46
C PHE A 130 -29.48 2.28 11.77
N VAL A 131 -30.81 2.32 11.78
CA VAL A 131 -31.63 1.87 12.91
C VAL A 131 -32.74 0.93 12.45
N HIS A 132 -33.09 -0.03 13.30
CA HIS A 132 -34.34 -0.77 13.22
C HIS A 132 -35.42 0.03 13.98
N LYS A 133 -36.30 0.67 13.22
CA LYS A 133 -37.35 1.55 13.76
C LYS A 133 -38.36 0.76 14.59
N GLY A 134 -38.71 1.28 15.77
CA GLY A 134 -39.77 0.68 16.60
C GLY A 134 -39.50 -0.76 17.06
N CYS A 135 -38.23 -1.13 17.20
CA CYS A 135 -37.83 -2.46 17.66
C CYS A 135 -38.44 -2.81 19.03
N ARG A 136 -38.93 -4.04 19.18
CA ARG A 136 -39.57 -4.57 20.41
C ARG A 136 -38.73 -5.63 21.13
N GLY A 137 -37.41 -5.65 20.89
CA GLY A 137 -36.50 -6.65 21.47
C GLY A 137 -36.60 -8.03 20.80
N SER A 138 -35.78 -8.97 21.26
CA SER A 138 -35.66 -10.32 20.68
C SER A 138 -36.92 -11.18 20.83
N LYS A 139 -37.70 -10.96 21.90
CA LYS A 139 -38.97 -11.64 22.16
C LYS A 139 -40.20 -10.88 21.64
N GLY A 140 -40.02 -9.66 21.13
CA GLY A 140 -41.11 -8.81 20.63
C GLY A 140 -42.03 -8.23 21.72
N ASP A 141 -41.64 -8.33 22.99
CA ASP A 141 -42.41 -7.99 24.18
C ASP A 141 -42.04 -6.62 24.80
N LEU A 142 -40.98 -5.96 24.31
CA LEU A 142 -40.56 -4.65 24.80
C LEU A 142 -41.34 -3.50 24.12
N PRO A 143 -41.44 -2.33 24.78
CA PRO A 143 -41.94 -1.12 24.15
C PRO A 143 -41.18 -0.77 22.86
N ALA A 144 -41.89 -0.32 21.83
CA ALA A 144 -41.30 0.03 20.55
C ALA A 144 -40.30 1.18 20.71
N LYS A 145 -39.02 0.89 20.47
CA LYS A 145 -37.93 1.86 20.53
C LYS A 145 -36.92 1.57 19.43
N ASP A 146 -36.41 2.61 18.79
CA ASP A 146 -35.38 2.46 17.78
C ASP A 146 -34.14 1.81 18.38
N ALA A 147 -33.59 0.83 17.66
CA ALA A 147 -32.39 0.11 18.02
C ALA A 147 -31.36 0.22 16.89
N ASP A 148 -30.09 0.37 17.23
CA ASP A 148 -29.05 0.47 16.21
C ASP A 148 -28.97 -0.82 15.37
N ALA A 149 -28.69 -0.64 14.09
CA ALA A 149 -28.46 -1.70 13.14
C ALA A 149 -27.03 -1.59 12.63
N VAL A 150 -26.24 -2.63 12.91
CA VAL A 150 -24.82 -2.68 12.55
C VAL A 150 -24.63 -3.56 11.31
N PRO A 151 -23.61 -3.30 10.48
CA PRO A 151 -23.29 -4.15 9.35
C PRO A 151 -23.09 -5.61 9.74
N ALA A 152 -23.61 -6.53 8.93
CA ALA A 152 -23.41 -7.94 9.14
C ALA A 152 -21.95 -8.29 8.77
N ARG A 153 -21.14 -8.62 9.78
CA ARG A 153 -19.66 -8.72 9.66
C ARG A 153 -19.10 -9.85 8.78
N PHE A 154 -19.93 -10.55 8.02
CA PHE A 154 -19.51 -11.67 7.18
C PHE A 154 -19.73 -11.28 5.72
N LEU A 155 -18.73 -11.57 4.88
CA LEU A 155 -18.69 -11.24 3.46
C LEU A 155 -18.17 -12.43 2.67
N LEU A 156 -18.30 -12.39 1.34
CA LEU A 156 -17.60 -13.29 0.43
C LEU A 156 -16.59 -12.51 -0.40
N ALA A 157 -15.38 -13.06 -0.54
CA ALA A 157 -14.35 -12.53 -1.44
C ALA A 157 -13.65 -13.67 -2.20
N CYS A 158 -13.12 -13.41 -3.38
CA CYS A 158 -12.29 -14.37 -4.12
C CYS A 158 -10.98 -13.72 -4.60
N ARG A 159 -10.08 -14.54 -5.17
CA ARG A 159 -8.74 -14.09 -5.62
C ARG A 159 -8.78 -13.12 -6.80
N ASP A 160 -9.82 -13.17 -7.64
CA ASP A 160 -10.07 -12.17 -8.71
C ASP A 160 -10.49 -10.78 -8.19
N GLY A 161 -10.52 -10.61 -6.87
CA GLY A 161 -10.81 -9.34 -6.20
C GLY A 161 -12.29 -8.96 -6.12
N HIS A 162 -13.18 -9.90 -6.45
CA HIS A 162 -14.62 -9.77 -6.20
C HIS A 162 -14.93 -9.69 -4.70
N LEU A 163 -15.99 -8.95 -4.36
CA LEU A 163 -16.48 -8.79 -2.99
C LEU A 163 -18.00 -8.76 -2.99
N ASP A 164 -18.61 -9.56 -2.11
CA ASP A 164 -20.05 -9.70 -2.06
C ASP A 164 -20.58 -9.77 -0.63
N ASP A 165 -21.86 -9.46 -0.49
CA ASP A 165 -22.62 -9.74 0.71
C ASP A 165 -22.57 -11.25 0.99
N PHE A 166 -22.46 -11.63 2.26
CA PHE A 166 -22.58 -13.03 2.62
C PHE A 166 -23.97 -13.57 2.23
N PRO A 167 -24.06 -14.79 1.66
CA PRO A 167 -25.29 -15.28 1.03
C PRO A 167 -26.22 -15.88 2.09
N TRP A 168 -26.72 -15.04 2.99
CA TRP A 168 -27.42 -15.46 4.21
C TRP A 168 -28.58 -16.44 4.00
N HIS A 169 -29.46 -16.20 3.02
CA HIS A 169 -30.56 -17.12 2.72
C HIS A 169 -30.05 -18.47 2.22
N TYR A 170 -29.10 -18.47 1.27
CA TYR A 170 -28.52 -19.69 0.72
C TYR A 170 -27.85 -20.50 1.83
N PHE A 171 -27.03 -19.82 2.65
CA PHE A 171 -26.30 -20.45 3.72
C PHE A 171 -27.23 -21.09 4.76
N VAL A 172 -28.21 -20.35 5.28
CA VAL A 172 -29.13 -20.88 6.31
C VAL A 172 -29.92 -22.09 5.83
N HIS A 173 -30.32 -22.10 4.55
CA HIS A 173 -31.14 -23.17 3.97
C HIS A 173 -30.32 -24.31 3.34
N GLY A 174 -28.99 -24.20 3.29
CA GLY A 174 -28.13 -25.20 2.67
C GLY A 174 -28.26 -25.30 1.16
N GLY A 175 -28.57 -24.19 0.49
CA GLY A 175 -28.76 -24.14 -0.94
C GLY A 175 -29.80 -23.11 -1.37
N ASN A 176 -30.15 -23.16 -2.66
CA ASN A 176 -31.23 -22.34 -3.19
C ASN A 176 -32.56 -22.72 -2.52
N SER A 177 -33.25 -21.73 -1.96
CA SER A 177 -34.52 -21.88 -1.26
C SER A 177 -35.51 -20.84 -1.74
N THR A 178 -36.80 -21.19 -1.76
CA THR A 178 -37.90 -20.27 -2.06
C THR A 178 -38.39 -19.51 -0.82
N CYS A 179 -37.91 -19.86 0.38
CA CYS A 179 -38.27 -19.20 1.63
C CYS A 179 -37.72 -17.77 1.69
N LYS A 180 -38.63 -16.81 1.91
CA LYS A 180 -38.32 -15.37 1.99
C LYS A 180 -38.44 -14.81 3.41
N GLY A 181 -38.59 -15.68 4.40
CA GLY A 181 -38.71 -15.31 5.80
C GLY A 181 -37.49 -14.51 6.30
N THR A 182 -37.74 -13.62 7.25
CA THR A 182 -36.68 -12.83 7.89
C THR A 182 -35.70 -13.73 8.64
N LEU A 183 -34.44 -13.28 8.72
CA LEU A 183 -33.40 -14.00 9.44
C LEU A 183 -33.13 -13.36 10.79
N ARG A 184 -32.69 -14.17 11.75
CA ARG A 184 -32.23 -13.76 13.07
C ARG A 184 -30.81 -14.24 13.30
N PHE A 185 -29.92 -13.31 13.61
CA PHE A 185 -28.57 -13.59 14.08
C PHE A 185 -28.53 -13.53 15.60
N PHE A 186 -28.06 -14.59 16.25
CA PHE A 186 -27.98 -14.68 17.70
C PHE A 186 -26.76 -15.49 18.13
N GLU A 187 -26.42 -15.35 19.41
CA GLU A 187 -25.33 -16.09 20.05
C GLU A 187 -25.92 -17.17 20.96
N SER A 188 -25.38 -18.39 20.90
CA SER A 188 -25.72 -19.50 21.78
C SER A 188 -24.59 -19.71 22.79
N GLY A 189 -24.87 -19.47 24.07
CA GLY A 189 -23.87 -19.58 25.14
C GLY A 189 -23.32 -18.23 25.62
N ALA A 190 -22.21 -18.27 26.36
CA ALA A 190 -21.63 -17.10 27.05
C ALA A 190 -20.28 -16.63 26.47
N SER A 191 -19.87 -17.09 25.28
CA SER A 191 -18.62 -16.65 24.64
C SER A 191 -18.81 -16.25 23.16
N LEU A 192 -18.18 -15.13 22.79
CA LEU A 192 -18.23 -14.51 21.44
C LEU A 192 -17.44 -15.29 20.36
N GLN A 193 -17.13 -16.56 20.60
CA GLN A 193 -16.42 -17.42 19.65
C GLN A 193 -17.32 -17.76 18.46
N THR A 194 -16.74 -17.92 17.27
CA THR A 194 -17.48 -18.13 16.01
C THR A 194 -18.43 -19.34 16.06
N GLU A 195 -18.09 -20.36 16.85
CA GLU A 195 -18.88 -21.58 17.06
C GLU A 195 -20.25 -21.31 17.71
N ASN A 196 -20.33 -20.25 18.51
CA ASN A 196 -21.54 -19.84 19.23
C ASN A 196 -22.43 -18.90 18.41
N LEU A 197 -22.07 -18.58 17.18
CA LEU A 197 -22.83 -17.66 16.34
C LEU A 197 -23.77 -18.43 15.42
N TRP A 198 -25.05 -18.12 15.48
CA TRP A 198 -26.08 -18.82 14.74
C TRP A 198 -26.96 -17.86 13.96
N VAL A 199 -27.46 -18.35 12.83
CA VAL A 199 -28.52 -17.69 12.07
C VAL A 199 -29.71 -18.63 11.96
N LYS A 200 -30.91 -18.09 12.16
CA LYS A 200 -32.17 -18.81 12.03
C LYS A 200 -33.14 -18.06 11.13
N CYS A 201 -33.92 -18.77 10.32
CA CYS A 201 -35.07 -18.24 9.61
C CYS A 201 -36.31 -18.25 10.52
N ASP A 202 -36.99 -17.11 10.63
CA ASP A 202 -38.18 -16.95 11.46
C ASP A 202 -39.42 -17.70 10.89
N GLU A 203 -39.44 -17.97 9.58
CA GLU A 203 -40.59 -18.57 8.89
C GLU A 203 -40.54 -20.11 8.88
N CYS A 204 -39.44 -20.70 8.42
CA CYS A 204 -39.29 -22.17 8.30
C CYS A 204 -38.55 -22.81 9.48
N GLY A 205 -37.94 -22.00 10.36
CA GLY A 205 -37.18 -22.48 11.52
C GLY A 205 -35.79 -23.04 11.20
N ALA A 206 -35.38 -23.10 9.92
CA ALA A 206 -34.04 -23.52 9.52
C ALA A 206 -32.97 -22.69 10.25
N SER A 207 -31.91 -23.34 10.73
CA SER A 207 -30.83 -22.67 11.45
C SER A 207 -29.48 -23.27 11.13
N ARG A 208 -28.43 -22.45 11.18
CA ARG A 208 -27.06 -22.87 10.87
C ARG A 208 -26.04 -22.09 11.70
N SER A 209 -24.99 -22.79 12.14
CA SER A 209 -23.83 -22.19 12.81
C SER A 209 -22.93 -21.48 11.79
N MET A 210 -22.38 -20.34 12.16
CA MET A 210 -21.40 -19.61 11.35
C MET A 210 -20.05 -20.33 11.25
N ALA A 211 -19.76 -21.32 12.11
CA ALA A 211 -18.57 -22.15 11.96
C ALA A 211 -18.52 -22.87 10.60
N HIS A 212 -19.68 -23.21 10.03
CA HIS A 212 -19.77 -23.87 8.72
C HIS A 212 -19.51 -22.92 7.54
N ALA A 213 -19.27 -21.63 7.78
CA ALA A 213 -18.94 -20.66 6.74
C ALA A 213 -17.44 -20.61 6.43
N PHE A 214 -16.57 -21.21 7.25
CA PHE A 214 -15.12 -21.06 7.15
C PHE A 214 -14.39 -22.37 6.84
N GLY A 215 -13.17 -22.23 6.32
CA GLY A 215 -12.30 -23.34 5.98
C GLY A 215 -12.95 -24.30 4.99
N LYS A 216 -12.66 -25.60 5.15
CA LYS A 216 -13.19 -26.66 4.30
C LYS A 216 -14.72 -26.73 4.32
N ALA A 217 -15.33 -26.53 5.50
CA ALA A 217 -16.79 -26.50 5.61
C ALA A 217 -17.39 -25.35 4.80
N GLY A 218 -16.74 -24.18 4.78
CA GLY A 218 -17.13 -23.05 3.94
C GLY A 218 -17.16 -23.41 2.46
N GLN A 219 -16.12 -24.07 1.94
CA GLN A 219 -16.05 -24.50 0.53
C GLN A 219 -17.23 -25.39 0.13
N GLU A 220 -17.71 -26.23 1.04
CA GLU A 220 -18.84 -27.14 0.79
C GLU A 220 -20.22 -26.48 0.97
N ASN A 221 -20.30 -25.37 1.72
CA ASN A 221 -21.56 -24.76 2.13
C ASN A 221 -21.85 -23.38 1.50
N LEU A 222 -20.89 -22.82 0.76
CA LEU A 222 -21.00 -21.52 0.11
C LEU A 222 -21.26 -21.68 -1.39
N PRO A 223 -22.03 -20.76 -2.01
CA PRO A 223 -22.25 -20.77 -3.44
C PRO A 223 -20.97 -20.34 -4.19
N ALA A 224 -20.95 -20.57 -5.49
CA ALA A 224 -19.91 -20.04 -6.39
C ALA A 224 -19.87 -18.50 -6.36
N CYS A 225 -18.71 -17.94 -6.73
CA CYS A 225 -18.54 -16.50 -6.82
C CYS A 225 -19.45 -15.92 -7.92
N ARG A 226 -20.12 -14.81 -7.61
CA ARG A 226 -21.02 -14.13 -8.56
C ARG A 226 -20.31 -13.11 -9.46
N GLY A 227 -19.01 -12.91 -9.27
CA GLY A 227 -18.26 -11.89 -10.01
C GLY A 227 -18.59 -10.45 -9.58
N ARG A 228 -19.02 -10.22 -8.33
CA ARG A 228 -19.48 -8.88 -7.92
C ARG A 228 -18.31 -7.94 -7.62
N HIS A 229 -18.31 -6.78 -8.27
CA HIS A 229 -17.48 -5.62 -7.94
C HIS A 229 -18.35 -4.53 -7.32
N PRO A 230 -18.39 -4.41 -5.98
CA PRO A 230 -19.32 -3.50 -5.36
C PRO A 230 -18.92 -2.04 -5.60
N HIS A 231 -17.64 -1.70 -5.61
CA HIS A 231 -17.18 -0.34 -5.93
C HIS A 231 -17.57 0.14 -7.32
N LEU A 232 -17.70 -0.79 -8.27
CA LEU A 232 -18.11 -0.49 -9.65
C LEU A 232 -19.61 -0.67 -9.87
N ASP A 233 -20.35 -1.22 -8.91
CA ASP A 233 -21.75 -1.61 -9.09
C ASP A 233 -21.97 -2.50 -10.34
N HIS A 234 -21.10 -3.51 -10.50
CA HIS A 234 -21.04 -4.39 -11.64
C HIS A 234 -20.90 -5.85 -11.19
N PHE A 235 -21.37 -6.78 -12.03
CA PHE A 235 -21.13 -8.22 -11.91
C PHE A 235 -20.45 -8.65 -13.20
N GLY A 236 -19.25 -9.22 -13.09
CA GLY A 236 -18.51 -9.78 -14.22
C GLY A 236 -19.19 -11.03 -14.79
N ASP A 237 -18.70 -11.47 -15.95
CA ASP A 237 -19.21 -12.63 -16.68
C ASP A 237 -18.73 -13.94 -16.04
N GLY A 238 -19.36 -14.34 -14.92
CA GLY A 238 -18.96 -15.52 -14.16
C GLY A 238 -17.62 -15.35 -13.43
N CYS A 239 -17.27 -16.33 -12.60
CA CYS A 239 -16.01 -16.39 -11.88
C CYS A 239 -15.76 -17.84 -11.46
N ASP A 240 -14.62 -18.39 -11.87
CA ASP A 240 -14.24 -19.79 -11.59
C ASP A 240 -13.49 -19.95 -10.26
N GLU A 241 -13.15 -18.85 -9.60
CA GLU A 241 -12.51 -18.86 -8.29
C GLU A 241 -13.46 -19.28 -7.17
N GLU A 242 -12.94 -20.05 -6.22
CA GLU A 242 -13.66 -20.44 -5.01
C GLU A 242 -13.76 -19.24 -4.05
N PRO A 243 -14.97 -18.75 -3.72
CA PRO A 243 -15.11 -17.65 -2.78
C PRO A 243 -14.83 -18.14 -1.35
N ARG A 244 -14.20 -17.25 -0.56
CA ARG A 244 -13.93 -17.47 0.86
C ARG A 244 -14.78 -16.52 1.69
N ALA A 245 -15.29 -17.01 2.81
CA ALA A 245 -15.88 -16.14 3.82
C ALA A 245 -14.79 -15.31 4.47
N VAL A 246 -14.95 -13.99 4.44
CA VAL A 246 -14.07 -13.04 5.10
C VAL A 246 -14.86 -12.21 6.10
N LEU A 247 -14.20 -11.78 7.17
CA LEU A 247 -14.81 -10.89 8.14
C LEU A 247 -14.65 -9.44 7.68
N LEU A 248 -15.66 -8.63 7.94
CA LEU A 248 -15.56 -7.18 7.85
C LEU A 248 -14.42 -6.70 8.77
N GLY A 249 -13.50 -5.90 8.22
CA GLY A 249 -12.30 -5.46 8.91
C GLY A 249 -11.13 -6.45 8.87
N ALA A 250 -11.24 -7.58 8.16
CA ALA A 250 -10.10 -8.46 7.95
C ALA A 250 -9.02 -7.78 7.08
N THR A 251 -7.76 -7.88 7.50
CA THR A 251 -6.61 -7.29 6.80
C THR A 251 -6.41 -7.87 5.39
N ASN A 252 -6.81 -9.13 5.17
CA ASN A 252 -6.75 -9.78 3.87
C ASN A 252 -7.91 -9.44 2.93
N SER A 253 -8.74 -8.46 3.28
CA SER A 253 -9.88 -8.08 2.46
C SER A 253 -9.48 -7.22 1.28
N TRP A 254 -8.37 -6.48 1.30
CA TRP A 254 -7.95 -5.58 0.23
C TRP A 254 -6.44 -5.28 0.34
N PHE A 255 -5.70 -5.46 -0.75
CA PHE A 255 -4.27 -5.13 -0.83
C PHE A 255 -4.02 -4.22 -2.02
N PRO A 256 -3.37 -3.06 -1.84
CA PRO A 256 -3.10 -2.15 -2.93
C PRO A 256 -2.06 -2.73 -3.89
N ILE A 257 -2.22 -2.48 -5.19
CA ILE A 257 -1.15 -2.65 -6.18
C ILE A 257 -0.71 -1.25 -6.58
N THR A 258 0.51 -0.87 -6.21
CA THR A 258 1.05 0.47 -6.44
C THR A 258 2.37 0.44 -7.19
N LEU A 259 2.66 1.52 -7.92
CA LEU A 259 4.01 1.84 -8.37
C LEU A 259 4.45 3.15 -7.71
N SER A 260 5.75 3.26 -7.41
CA SER A 260 6.33 4.47 -6.85
C SER A 260 7.59 4.89 -7.59
N ALA A 261 7.75 6.19 -7.76
CA ALA A 261 8.96 6.80 -8.28
C ALA A 261 9.45 7.89 -7.33
N LEU A 262 10.75 7.92 -7.08
CA LEU A 262 11.39 9.06 -6.46
C LEU A 262 11.65 10.13 -7.54
N ALA A 263 11.35 11.38 -7.24
CA ALA A 263 11.61 12.51 -8.14
C ALA A 263 13.10 12.90 -8.09
N ILE A 264 13.93 12.03 -8.66
CA ILE A 264 15.38 12.19 -8.77
C ILE A 264 15.71 12.62 -10.21
N PRO A 265 16.57 13.63 -10.41
CA PRO A 265 16.94 14.08 -11.76
C PRO A 265 17.67 12.97 -12.54
N GLN A 266 17.25 12.69 -13.78
CA GLN A 266 17.74 11.53 -14.55
C GLN A 266 19.06 11.78 -15.29
N THR A 267 19.37 13.04 -15.57
CA THR A 267 20.49 13.38 -16.46
C THR A 267 21.47 14.29 -15.76
N LYS A 268 22.71 14.28 -16.26
CA LYS A 268 23.71 15.33 -16.02
C LYS A 268 23.27 16.70 -16.55
N ASP A 269 22.09 16.78 -17.19
CA ASP A 269 21.45 18.00 -17.68
C ASP A 269 20.10 18.25 -16.96
N PRO A 270 20.13 18.82 -15.74
CA PRO A 270 18.92 19.21 -15.00
C PRO A 270 17.96 20.12 -15.79
N LEU A 271 18.47 20.87 -16.78
CA LEU A 271 17.65 21.76 -17.60
C LEU A 271 16.86 20.98 -18.66
N GLY A 272 17.52 20.07 -19.38
CA GLY A 272 16.86 19.17 -20.33
C GLY A 272 15.74 18.36 -19.68
N GLN A 273 15.95 17.88 -18.45
CA GLN A 273 14.90 17.19 -17.69
C GLN A 273 13.71 18.10 -17.38
N LEU A 274 13.93 19.32 -16.89
CA LEU A 274 12.84 20.26 -16.62
C LEU A 274 12.03 20.60 -17.88
N VAL A 275 12.70 20.71 -19.04
CA VAL A 275 12.03 20.94 -20.32
C VAL A 275 11.19 19.72 -20.74
N GLN A 276 11.68 18.51 -20.53
CA GLN A 276 10.94 17.28 -20.81
C GLN A 276 9.74 17.11 -19.87
N ASP A 277 9.92 17.32 -18.56
CA ASP A 277 8.87 17.21 -17.54
C ASP A 277 7.75 18.24 -17.77
N GLY A 278 8.10 19.41 -18.29
CA GLY A 278 7.18 20.51 -18.60
C GLY A 278 6.86 20.67 -20.08
N TRP A 279 7.06 19.63 -20.92
CA TRP A 279 7.01 19.79 -22.38
C TRP A 279 5.69 20.39 -22.89
N GLU A 280 4.56 20.10 -22.23
CA GLU A 280 3.24 20.69 -22.52
C GLU A 280 3.23 22.23 -22.49
N PHE A 281 4.12 22.86 -21.73
CA PHE A 281 4.25 24.32 -21.64
C PHE A 281 5.16 24.90 -22.72
N PHE A 282 5.97 24.06 -23.37
CA PHE A 282 7.01 24.46 -24.31
C PHE A 282 6.73 24.00 -25.74
N GLU A 283 5.83 23.04 -25.95
CA GLU A 283 5.56 22.41 -27.25
C GLU A 283 5.18 23.42 -28.34
N ASP A 284 4.39 24.43 -27.97
CA ASP A 284 3.86 25.45 -28.87
C ASP A 284 4.76 26.70 -28.99
N LEU A 285 5.89 26.76 -28.28
CA LEU A 285 6.75 27.96 -28.32
C LEU A 285 7.53 28.03 -29.63
N GLU A 286 7.40 29.15 -30.35
CA GLU A 286 8.06 29.35 -31.65
C GLU A 286 9.32 30.22 -31.57
N SER A 287 9.56 30.88 -30.42
CA SER A 287 10.71 31.77 -30.24
C SER A 287 11.24 31.86 -28.81
N GLU A 288 12.53 32.20 -28.66
CA GLU A 288 13.16 32.49 -27.35
C GLU A 288 12.42 33.60 -26.56
N ALA A 289 11.81 34.56 -27.27
CA ALA A 289 11.09 35.66 -26.64
C ALA A 289 9.86 35.19 -25.84
N GLU A 290 9.20 34.12 -26.30
CA GLU A 290 8.03 33.55 -25.62
C GLU A 290 8.43 32.78 -24.35
N VAL A 291 9.62 32.17 -24.33
CA VAL A 291 10.15 31.44 -23.18
C VAL A 291 10.15 32.30 -21.92
N ALA A 292 10.59 33.55 -22.02
CA ALA A 292 10.64 34.45 -20.86
C ALA A 292 9.24 34.73 -20.26
N VAL A 293 8.21 34.80 -21.11
CA VAL A 293 6.81 35.01 -20.68
C VAL A 293 6.24 33.74 -20.06
N THR A 294 6.50 32.58 -20.69
CA THR A 294 6.08 31.27 -20.19
C THR A 294 6.71 30.96 -18.84
N VAL A 295 8.03 31.10 -18.69
CA VAL A 295 8.76 30.88 -17.42
C VAL A 295 8.23 31.80 -16.31
N LYS A 296 7.94 33.07 -16.62
CA LYS A 296 7.34 33.99 -15.64
C LYS A 296 5.94 33.54 -15.20
N THR A 297 5.18 32.93 -16.09
CA THR A 297 3.85 32.36 -15.80
C THR A 297 3.98 31.10 -14.96
N LEU A 298 4.86 30.17 -15.34
CA LEU A 298 5.16 28.94 -14.60
C LEU A 298 5.64 29.22 -13.18
N LYS A 299 6.47 30.26 -12.99
CA LYS A 299 6.89 30.72 -11.67
C LYS A 299 5.72 31.21 -10.81
N LYS A 300 4.75 31.91 -11.41
CA LYS A 300 3.58 32.42 -10.69
C LYS A 300 2.59 31.33 -10.32
N THR A 301 2.43 30.33 -11.21
CA THR A 301 1.52 29.20 -10.99
C THR A 301 2.17 28.09 -10.17
N GLY A 302 3.50 28.08 -10.04
CA GLY A 302 4.26 27.03 -9.38
C GLY A 302 4.29 25.72 -10.17
N ALA A 303 3.96 25.75 -11.47
CA ALA A 303 3.76 24.55 -12.29
C ALA A 303 5.07 23.82 -12.64
N LEU A 304 6.20 24.55 -12.74
CA LEU A 304 7.51 23.97 -13.01
C LEU A 304 8.58 24.64 -12.14
N PRO A 305 8.72 24.24 -10.87
CA PRO A 305 9.68 24.86 -9.95
C PRO A 305 11.13 24.67 -10.44
N GLY A 306 11.96 25.72 -10.34
CA GLY A 306 13.39 25.66 -10.65
C GLY A 306 13.76 26.00 -12.10
N ILE A 307 12.82 25.97 -13.05
CA ILE A 307 13.09 26.42 -14.43
C ILE A 307 13.50 27.89 -14.49
N ASP A 308 13.03 28.70 -13.54
CA ASP A 308 13.35 30.13 -13.43
C ASP A 308 14.78 30.42 -12.97
N LYS A 309 15.55 29.39 -12.56
CA LYS A 309 16.99 29.50 -12.29
C LYS A 309 17.82 29.59 -13.58
N TYR A 310 17.27 29.23 -14.74
CA TYR A 310 17.98 29.17 -16.01
C TYR A 310 17.67 30.36 -16.92
N PRO A 311 18.63 30.84 -17.73
CA PRO A 311 18.36 31.90 -18.70
C PRO A 311 17.48 31.39 -19.85
N ALA A 312 16.63 32.26 -20.39
CA ALA A 312 15.70 31.93 -21.48
C ALA A 312 16.41 31.33 -22.70
N SER A 313 17.62 31.80 -23.03
CA SER A 313 18.44 31.26 -24.12
C SER A 313 18.87 29.80 -23.90
N ALA A 314 19.20 29.41 -22.67
CA ALA A 314 19.55 28.03 -22.35
C ALA A 314 18.31 27.13 -22.40
N ILE A 315 17.17 27.61 -21.91
CA ILE A 315 15.89 26.90 -21.98
C ILE A 315 15.49 26.70 -23.44
N TRP A 316 15.61 27.73 -24.28
CA TRP A 316 15.33 27.65 -25.71
C TRP A 316 16.21 26.62 -26.41
N ALA A 317 17.53 26.63 -26.13
CA ALA A 317 18.44 25.63 -26.67
C ALA A 317 18.08 24.19 -26.24
N ALA A 318 17.63 24.01 -24.98
CA ALA A 318 17.15 22.71 -24.49
C ALA A 318 15.83 22.28 -25.17
N ILE A 319 14.91 23.22 -25.43
CA ILE A 319 13.68 22.97 -26.22
C ILE A 319 14.03 22.52 -27.63
N GLU A 320 14.94 23.22 -28.31
CA GLU A 320 15.39 22.84 -29.66
C GLU A 320 16.09 21.48 -29.68
N SER A 321 16.90 21.20 -28.67
CA SER A 321 17.54 19.89 -28.49
C SER A 321 16.51 18.77 -28.26
N HIS A 322 15.47 19.03 -27.46
CA HIS A 322 14.39 18.06 -27.22
C HIS A 322 13.57 17.80 -28.49
N ARG A 323 13.27 18.84 -29.30
CA ARG A 323 12.61 18.68 -30.62
C ARG A 323 13.44 17.87 -31.60
N ALA A 324 14.76 18.03 -31.57
CA ALA A 324 15.68 17.34 -32.46
C ALA A 324 15.96 15.88 -32.03
N GLY A 325 15.88 15.59 -30.72
CA GLY A 325 16.10 14.27 -30.12
C GLY A 325 14.80 13.52 -29.86
N GLY A 326 14.15 13.03 -30.91
CA GLY A 326 13.01 12.13 -30.77
C GLY A 326 13.46 10.73 -30.31
N GLY A 327 13.02 10.31 -29.13
CA GLY A 327 13.25 8.95 -28.64
C GLY A 327 12.56 8.69 -27.31
N ASP A 328 11.35 8.12 -27.36
CA ASP A 328 10.74 7.45 -26.20
C ASP A 328 11.57 6.19 -25.90
N GLU A 329 12.47 6.27 -24.92
CA GLU A 329 13.05 5.06 -24.33
C GLU A 329 11.99 4.38 -23.44
N ILE A 330 11.93 3.06 -23.57
CA ILE A 330 10.99 2.18 -22.88
C ILE A 330 11.44 2.06 -21.42
N VAL A 331 10.57 2.40 -20.46
CA VAL A 331 10.86 2.36 -19.02
C VAL A 331 10.02 1.28 -18.32
N THR A 332 10.67 0.33 -17.65
CA THR A 332 10.20 -0.74 -16.77
C THR A 332 10.39 -0.36 -15.29
N GLU A 333 9.90 -1.17 -14.34
CA GLU A 333 10.14 -0.92 -12.89
C GLU A 333 11.62 -1.11 -12.49
N ALA A 334 12.33 -2.06 -13.13
CA ALA A 334 13.79 -2.13 -13.05
C ALA A 334 14.43 -0.83 -13.57
N ASP A 335 13.79 -0.21 -14.57
CA ASP A 335 14.19 1.06 -15.15
C ASP A 335 13.76 2.27 -14.28
N ILE A 336 13.05 2.05 -13.16
CA ILE A 336 12.85 3.09 -12.13
C ILE A 336 14.01 3.06 -11.12
N LYS A 337 14.38 1.87 -10.61
CA LYS A 337 15.41 1.73 -9.57
C LYS A 337 16.83 1.94 -10.09
N ALA A 338 17.15 1.49 -11.31
CA ALA A 338 18.51 1.67 -11.86
C ALA A 338 18.91 3.15 -12.03
N PRO A 339 18.10 4.03 -12.63
CA PRO A 339 18.43 5.46 -12.70
C PRO A 339 18.51 6.13 -11.33
N GLU A 340 17.69 5.71 -10.37
CA GLU A 340 17.80 6.21 -9.00
C GLU A 340 19.14 5.83 -8.36
N TRP A 341 19.56 4.57 -8.54
CA TRP A 341 20.85 4.08 -8.07
C TRP A 341 22.02 4.86 -8.68
N ASP A 342 21.98 5.11 -9.99
CA ASP A 342 23.05 5.84 -10.69
C ASP A 342 23.24 7.25 -10.12
N VAL A 343 22.15 7.96 -9.82
CA VAL A 343 22.21 9.31 -9.24
C VAL A 343 22.66 9.28 -7.78
N LEU A 344 22.16 8.32 -6.98
CA LEU A 344 22.55 8.17 -5.56
C LEU A 344 24.02 7.74 -5.41
N THR A 345 24.59 7.07 -6.41
CA THR A 345 25.98 6.60 -6.39
C THR A 345 26.95 7.47 -7.19
N GLU A 346 26.46 8.48 -7.92
CA GLU A 346 27.29 9.45 -8.63
C GLU A 346 28.30 10.12 -7.69
N LYS A 347 29.50 10.45 -8.20
CA LYS A 347 30.57 11.05 -7.39
C LYS A 347 30.13 12.34 -6.69
N ASP A 348 29.40 13.17 -7.42
CA ASP A 348 28.93 14.50 -7.01
C ASP A 348 27.41 14.59 -7.27
N PRO A 349 26.59 13.96 -6.41
CA PRO A 349 25.14 13.92 -6.62
C PRO A 349 24.53 15.33 -6.51
N PRO A 350 23.37 15.60 -7.15
CA PRO A 350 22.75 16.92 -7.12
C PRO A 350 22.48 17.43 -5.71
N THR A 351 23.00 18.63 -5.41
CA THR A 351 22.93 19.24 -4.07
C THR A 351 21.84 20.29 -3.89
N ASP A 352 21.13 20.68 -4.96
CA ASP A 352 19.98 21.60 -4.89
C ASP A 352 19.12 21.53 -6.17
N TYR A 353 18.29 20.49 -6.26
CA TYR A 353 17.27 20.31 -7.31
C TYR A 353 15.87 20.53 -6.69
N PRO A 354 14.86 21.03 -7.44
CA PRO A 354 13.57 21.47 -6.90
C PRO A 354 12.89 20.49 -5.93
N HIS A 355 13.02 19.18 -6.18
CA HIS A 355 12.45 18.13 -5.35
C HIS A 355 13.48 17.12 -4.79
N PHE A 356 14.77 17.41 -4.98
CA PHE A 356 15.86 16.53 -4.56
C PHE A 356 17.06 17.36 -4.06
N MET A 357 17.44 17.17 -2.81
CA MET A 357 18.60 17.85 -2.21
C MET A 357 19.41 16.83 -1.42
N SER A 358 20.62 16.55 -1.89
CA SER A 358 21.51 15.58 -1.26
C SER A 358 22.74 16.23 -0.63
N LYS A 359 23.22 15.61 0.45
CA LYS A 359 24.44 16.00 1.14
C LYS A 359 25.24 14.77 1.55
N LYS A 360 26.47 14.67 1.06
CA LYS A 360 27.37 13.58 1.43
C LYS A 360 27.93 13.79 2.84
N VAL A 361 27.93 12.72 3.63
CA VAL A 361 28.57 12.67 4.96
C VAL A 361 29.53 11.48 5.05
N ALA A 362 30.38 11.46 6.07
CA ALA A 362 31.26 10.33 6.31
C ALA A 362 30.46 9.10 6.77
N ALA A 363 30.97 7.90 6.49
CA ALA A 363 30.45 6.70 7.13
C ALA A 363 30.74 6.73 8.65
N PRO A 364 29.88 6.15 9.49
CA PRO A 364 30.15 6.03 10.91
C PRO A 364 31.45 5.27 11.18
N SER A 365 32.25 5.73 12.14
CA SER A 365 33.60 5.21 12.39
C SER A 365 33.66 3.73 12.76
N SER A 366 32.62 3.17 13.38
CA SER A 366 32.56 1.73 13.70
C SER A 366 32.23 0.85 12.48
N PHE A 367 31.78 1.43 11.37
CA PHE A 367 31.20 0.72 10.23
C PHE A 367 31.87 1.06 8.89
N VAL A 368 33.06 1.69 8.91
CA VAL A 368 33.74 2.16 7.69
C VAL A 368 34.16 1.03 6.75
N ASP A 369 34.37 -0.17 7.29
CA ASP A 369 34.74 -1.35 6.50
C ASP A 369 33.53 -1.98 5.78
N GLN A 370 32.31 -1.68 6.23
CA GLN A 370 31.07 -2.21 5.68
C GLN A 370 30.30 -1.17 4.85
N ILE A 371 30.39 0.11 5.20
CA ILE A 371 29.62 1.20 4.60
C ILE A 371 30.56 2.07 3.76
N GLY A 372 30.40 2.01 2.44
CA GLY A 372 31.19 2.81 1.50
C GLY A 372 30.73 4.27 1.42
N ARG A 373 29.43 4.55 1.60
CA ARG A 373 28.89 5.91 1.48
C ARG A 373 27.58 6.08 2.24
N VAL A 374 27.39 7.29 2.77
CA VAL A 374 26.12 7.79 3.31
C VAL A 374 25.75 9.11 2.65
N LEU A 375 24.51 9.22 2.15
CA LEU A 375 23.92 10.47 1.67
C LEU A 375 22.71 10.85 2.51
N LEU A 376 22.66 12.11 2.90
CA LEU A 376 21.49 12.72 3.53
C LEU A 376 20.65 13.39 2.46
N LEU A 377 19.39 12.97 2.31
CA LEU A 377 18.43 13.56 1.40
C LEU A 377 17.58 14.57 2.18
N GLU A 378 18.02 15.82 2.21
CA GLU A 378 17.35 16.93 2.92
C GLU A 378 16.03 17.35 2.24
N ARG A 379 15.86 16.98 0.96
CA ARG A 379 14.61 17.11 0.21
C ARG A 379 14.46 15.91 -0.70
N LEU A 380 13.33 15.23 -0.61
CA LEU A 380 12.95 14.11 -1.46
C LEU A 380 11.45 14.18 -1.72
N ARG A 381 11.04 14.04 -2.98
CA ARG A 381 9.63 13.85 -3.36
C ARG A 381 9.43 12.42 -3.85
N GLU A 382 8.48 11.73 -3.28
CA GLU A 382 7.98 10.44 -3.79
C GLU A 382 6.61 10.68 -4.42
N VAL A 383 6.39 10.08 -5.60
CA VAL A 383 5.07 9.96 -6.18
C VAL A 383 4.68 8.50 -6.21
N ASN A 384 3.49 8.18 -5.72
CA ASN A 384 2.92 6.84 -5.73
C ASN A 384 1.62 6.83 -6.53
N ALA A 385 1.40 5.80 -7.34
CA ALA A 385 0.19 5.59 -8.11
C ALA A 385 -0.46 4.25 -7.75
N LEU A 386 -1.77 4.25 -7.56
CA LEU A 386 -2.58 3.06 -7.35
C LEU A 386 -3.05 2.51 -8.72
N LEU A 387 -2.62 1.30 -9.05
CA LEU A 387 -2.96 0.64 -10.32
C LEU A 387 -4.21 -0.25 -10.20
N GLY A 388 -4.47 -0.76 -9.00
CA GLY A 388 -5.52 -1.73 -8.73
C GLY A 388 -5.36 -2.32 -7.35
N PHE A 389 -5.99 -3.45 -7.11
CA PHE A 389 -5.86 -4.16 -5.84
C PHE A 389 -6.09 -5.66 -6.01
N THR A 390 -5.66 -6.44 -5.02
CA THR A 390 -6.02 -7.85 -4.89
C THR A 390 -6.82 -8.07 -3.60
N ARG A 391 -7.41 -9.25 -3.45
CA ARG A 391 -8.06 -9.68 -2.21
C ARG A 391 -7.68 -11.10 -1.89
N VAL A 392 -7.87 -11.50 -0.63
CA VAL A 392 -7.55 -12.83 -0.08
C VAL A 392 -6.04 -13.07 -0.01
N GLU A 393 -5.30 -12.68 -1.04
CA GLU A 393 -3.86 -12.84 -1.18
C GLU A 393 -3.24 -11.51 -1.60
N ALA A 394 -2.17 -11.12 -0.90
CA ALA A 394 -1.40 -9.92 -1.23
C ALA A 394 -0.74 -10.08 -2.61
N PRO A 395 -0.53 -8.98 -3.35
CA PRO A 395 0.04 -9.04 -4.68
C PRO A 395 1.43 -9.68 -4.68
N GLU A 396 1.75 -10.29 -5.81
CA GLU A 396 3.04 -10.91 -6.07
C GLU A 396 3.81 -10.00 -7.03
N GLU A 397 4.90 -9.39 -6.56
CA GLU A 397 5.66 -8.42 -7.35
C GLU A 397 6.62 -9.06 -8.36
N SER A 398 6.91 -10.36 -8.20
CA SER A 398 8.04 -11.02 -8.86
C SER A 398 7.63 -12.23 -9.72
N GLY A 399 6.51 -12.10 -10.42
CA GLY A 399 6.10 -13.03 -11.47
C GLY A 399 6.00 -12.32 -12.81
N GLU A 400 6.24 -13.06 -13.90
CA GLU A 400 5.87 -12.61 -15.24
C GLU A 400 4.40 -12.13 -15.26
N PRO A 401 3.99 -11.25 -16.20
CA PRO A 401 2.62 -10.73 -16.28
C PRO A 401 1.51 -11.80 -16.23
N GLY A 402 1.81 -13.05 -16.62
CA GLY A 402 0.89 -14.18 -16.57
C GLY A 402 0.75 -14.88 -15.21
N GLU A 403 1.65 -14.65 -14.26
CA GLU A 403 1.65 -15.26 -12.93
C GLU A 403 1.08 -14.35 -11.83
N ARG A 404 0.89 -13.06 -12.12
CA ARG A 404 0.37 -12.09 -11.15
C ARG A 404 -1.11 -12.41 -10.85
N PRO A 405 -1.55 -12.42 -9.58
CA PRO A 405 -2.96 -12.54 -9.24
C PRO A 405 -3.77 -11.46 -9.98
N GLN A 406 -4.96 -11.82 -10.46
CA GLN A 406 -5.76 -10.93 -11.27
C GLN A 406 -6.03 -9.62 -10.52
N ARG A 407 -5.44 -8.55 -11.03
CA ARG A 407 -5.62 -7.19 -10.50
C ARG A 407 -7.07 -6.76 -10.72
N ALA A 408 -7.79 -6.52 -9.63
CA ALA A 408 -9.13 -5.94 -9.71
C ALA A 408 -9.04 -4.49 -10.18
N SER A 409 -9.91 -4.14 -11.13
CA SER A 409 -9.94 -2.81 -11.73
C SER A 409 -10.47 -1.75 -10.77
N LEU A 410 -9.94 -0.53 -10.91
CA LEU A 410 -10.42 0.67 -10.21
C LEU A 410 -11.63 1.32 -10.91
N THR A 411 -11.93 0.93 -12.15
CA THR A 411 -13.00 1.50 -13.00
C THR A 411 -13.69 0.40 -13.85
N ARG A 412 -14.88 0.68 -14.40
CA ARG A 412 -15.65 -0.28 -15.23
C ARG A 412 -15.01 -0.63 -16.58
N GLY A 413 -13.97 0.10 -17.00
CA GLY A 413 -13.26 -0.13 -18.26
C GLY A 413 -11.77 0.08 -18.11
N ASN A 414 -11.13 0.56 -19.18
CA ASN A 414 -9.73 0.96 -19.12
C ASN A 414 -9.61 2.37 -18.53
N PRO A 415 -8.76 2.59 -17.52
CA PRO A 415 -8.57 3.92 -16.94
C PRO A 415 -7.82 4.83 -17.90
N ASP A 416 -8.31 6.08 -18.03
CA ASP A 416 -7.63 7.22 -18.68
C ASP A 416 -6.79 8.03 -17.68
N TRP A 417 -6.94 7.79 -16.37
CA TRP A 417 -6.11 8.35 -15.31
C TRP A 417 -6.09 7.42 -14.11
N VAL A 418 -5.09 7.57 -13.23
CA VAL A 418 -4.99 6.78 -11.99
C VAL A 418 -4.88 7.66 -10.74
N PRO A 419 -5.45 7.23 -9.60
CA PRO A 419 -5.21 7.89 -8.31
C PRO A 419 -3.73 7.83 -7.95
N ALA A 420 -3.18 8.97 -7.61
CA ALA A 420 -1.80 9.13 -7.21
C ALA A 420 -1.67 10.04 -5.99
N SER A 421 -0.59 9.94 -5.23
CA SER A 421 -0.27 10.89 -4.17
C SER A 421 1.21 11.24 -4.26
N GLU A 422 1.53 12.50 -3.98
CA GLU A 422 2.91 12.92 -3.80
C GLU A 422 3.17 13.22 -2.33
N VAL A 423 4.34 12.85 -1.87
CA VAL A 423 4.83 13.13 -0.53
C VAL A 423 6.18 13.80 -0.65
N HIS A 424 6.36 14.87 0.12
CA HIS A 424 7.63 15.55 0.27
C HIS A 424 8.19 15.20 1.63
N GLY A 425 9.47 14.88 1.67
CA GLY A 425 10.12 14.56 2.91
C GLY A 425 11.63 14.49 2.80
N GLU A 426 12.21 13.64 3.62
CA GLU A 426 13.64 13.51 3.83
C GLU A 426 14.06 12.04 3.89
N GLY A 427 15.35 11.74 3.76
CA GLY A 427 15.84 10.37 3.78
C GLY A 427 17.33 10.20 4.04
N ILE A 428 17.71 8.97 4.34
CA ILE A 428 19.08 8.52 4.57
C ILE A 428 19.34 7.38 3.59
N PHE A 429 20.27 7.61 2.65
CA PHE A 429 20.77 6.57 1.77
C PHE A 429 22.09 6.02 2.30
N ILE A 430 22.19 4.70 2.37
CA ILE A 430 23.37 3.96 2.83
C ILE A 430 23.77 3.01 1.71
N GLN A 431 24.98 3.19 1.19
CA GLN A 431 25.62 2.29 0.23
C GLN A 431 26.68 1.47 0.97
N PHE A 432 26.61 0.16 0.79
CA PHE A 432 27.55 -0.79 1.36
C PHE A 432 28.75 -0.99 0.43
N ASP A 433 29.86 -1.43 1.01
CA ASP A 433 31.03 -1.83 0.25
C ASP A 433 30.75 -3.15 -0.50
N GLU A 434 30.87 -3.12 -1.82
CA GLU A 434 30.58 -4.28 -2.68
C GLU A 434 31.50 -5.45 -2.37
N GLN A 435 32.81 -5.18 -2.15
CA GLN A 435 33.78 -6.23 -1.89
C GLN A 435 33.51 -6.94 -0.55
N ALA A 436 33.08 -6.18 0.46
CA ALA A 436 32.65 -6.71 1.75
C ALA A 436 31.43 -7.62 1.61
N ILE A 437 30.43 -7.23 0.82
CA ILE A 437 29.24 -8.04 0.55
C ILE A 437 29.61 -9.31 -0.22
N GLU A 438 30.36 -9.22 -1.32
CA GLU A 438 30.80 -10.40 -2.09
C GLU A 438 31.55 -11.40 -1.21
N THR A 439 32.45 -10.90 -0.35
CA THR A 439 33.21 -11.74 0.59
C THR A 439 32.27 -12.45 1.56
N TRP A 440 31.29 -11.74 2.09
CA TRP A 440 30.28 -12.31 2.98
C TRP A 440 29.38 -13.33 2.29
N GLU A 441 28.90 -13.05 1.07
CA GLU A 441 28.09 -13.98 0.25
C GLU A 441 28.83 -15.30 -0.03
N SER A 442 30.15 -15.25 -0.11
CA SER A 442 30.99 -16.41 -0.38
C SER A 442 31.09 -17.40 0.79
N LEU A 443 30.72 -16.99 2.01
CA LEU A 443 30.79 -17.82 3.21
C LEU A 443 29.82 -19.01 3.13
N ASP A 444 30.28 -20.20 3.52
CA ASP A 444 29.46 -21.41 3.48
C ASP A 444 28.20 -21.31 4.35
N ALA A 445 28.30 -20.69 5.52
CA ALA A 445 27.15 -20.44 6.40
C ALA A 445 26.10 -19.51 5.74
N VAL A 446 26.52 -18.54 4.94
CA VAL A 446 25.61 -17.63 4.23
C VAL A 446 24.92 -18.36 3.07
N LYS A 447 25.66 -19.19 2.33
CA LYS A 447 25.09 -20.07 1.28
C LYS A 447 24.07 -21.06 1.83
N GLU A 448 24.30 -21.57 3.05
CA GLU A 448 23.34 -22.44 3.73
C GLU A 448 22.02 -21.70 4.05
N VAL A 449 22.11 -20.48 4.58
CA VAL A 449 20.92 -19.64 4.83
C VAL A 449 20.22 -19.24 3.53
N ASP A 450 20.97 -18.93 2.46
CA ASP A 450 20.38 -18.70 1.12
C ASP A 450 19.61 -19.92 0.62
N GLY A 451 20.20 -21.12 0.72
CA GLY A 451 19.56 -22.37 0.34
C GLY A 451 18.29 -22.65 1.15
N MET A 452 18.29 -22.29 2.44
CA MET A 452 17.12 -22.42 3.31
C MET A 452 16.00 -21.45 2.91
N LEU A 453 16.28 -20.16 2.76
CA LEU A 453 15.31 -19.15 2.33
C LEU A 453 14.76 -19.46 0.94
N ARG A 454 15.62 -19.85 -0.01
CA ARG A 454 15.24 -20.30 -1.35
C ARG A 454 14.37 -21.55 -1.29
N GLY A 455 14.64 -22.49 -0.39
CA GLY A 455 13.81 -23.68 -0.18
C GLY A 455 12.39 -23.34 0.30
N GLY A 456 12.26 -22.41 1.26
CA GLY A 456 10.96 -21.87 1.69
C GLY A 456 10.20 -21.19 0.56
N HIS A 457 10.90 -20.37 -0.22
CA HIS A 457 10.37 -19.73 -1.43
C HIS A 457 9.82 -20.74 -2.45
N LYS A 458 10.61 -21.77 -2.79
CA LYS A 458 10.16 -22.86 -3.68
C LYS A 458 8.90 -23.55 -3.14
N GLY A 459 8.87 -23.84 -1.84
CA GLY A 459 7.70 -24.43 -1.19
C GLY A 459 6.46 -23.54 -1.27
N TRP A 460 6.64 -22.23 -1.08
CA TRP A 460 5.59 -21.22 -1.15
C TRP A 460 5.01 -21.10 -2.56
N ARG A 461 5.85 -21.04 -3.61
CA ARG A 461 5.45 -20.98 -5.02
C ARG A 461 4.75 -22.27 -5.49
N ASN A 462 5.31 -23.43 -5.14
CA ASN A 462 4.69 -24.73 -5.45
C ASN A 462 3.27 -24.85 -4.87
N SER A 463 3.04 -24.36 -3.66
CA SER A 463 1.70 -24.39 -3.04
C SER A 463 0.65 -23.53 -3.77
N ARG A 464 1.11 -22.59 -4.61
CA ARG A 464 0.32 -21.69 -5.44
C ARG A 464 0.30 -22.09 -6.92
N ARG A 465 0.98 -23.18 -7.31
CA ARG A 465 1.12 -23.65 -8.69
C ARG A 465 1.86 -22.66 -9.60
N LEU A 466 2.83 -21.95 -9.03
CA LEU A 466 3.71 -21.02 -9.73
C LEU A 466 5.07 -21.67 -9.99
N ASP A 467 5.86 -21.16 -10.96
CA ASP A 467 7.20 -21.70 -11.25
C ASP A 467 8.12 -21.54 -10.03
N PRO A 468 8.59 -22.61 -9.36
CA PRO A 468 9.35 -22.48 -8.13
C PRO A 468 10.72 -21.78 -8.26
N ASP A 469 11.27 -21.63 -9.47
CA ASP A 469 12.61 -21.06 -9.69
C ASP A 469 12.60 -19.54 -9.96
N GLU A 470 11.43 -18.91 -10.01
CA GLU A 470 11.29 -17.48 -10.31
C GLU A 470 10.99 -16.58 -9.11
N GLY A 471 11.55 -15.36 -9.13
CA GLY A 471 11.16 -14.29 -8.20
C GLY A 471 11.77 -14.38 -6.81
N TYR A 472 12.79 -15.21 -6.61
CA TYR A 472 13.61 -15.18 -5.40
C TYR A 472 14.61 -14.00 -5.46
N PRO A 473 14.58 -13.05 -4.51
CA PRO A 473 15.38 -11.83 -4.61
C PRO A 473 16.85 -11.98 -4.19
N GLY A 474 17.25 -13.14 -3.66
CA GLY A 474 18.64 -13.42 -3.26
C GLY A 474 18.98 -13.03 -1.82
N ILE A 475 20.11 -13.55 -1.33
CA ILE A 475 20.58 -13.37 0.05
C ILE A 475 20.98 -11.93 0.37
N ARG A 476 21.54 -11.21 -0.61
CA ARG A 476 21.88 -9.79 -0.53
C ARG A 476 20.66 -8.96 -0.16
N TYR A 477 19.58 -9.16 -0.92
CA TYR A 477 18.31 -8.50 -0.68
C TYR A 477 17.80 -8.80 0.73
N ALA A 478 17.79 -10.07 1.14
CA ALA A 478 17.32 -10.46 2.47
C ALA A 478 18.13 -9.78 3.60
N MET A 479 19.45 -9.65 3.45
CA MET A 479 20.30 -8.95 4.41
C MET A 479 19.98 -7.45 4.48
N LEU A 480 19.98 -6.76 3.33
CA LEU A 480 19.71 -5.32 3.24
C LEU A 480 18.30 -4.97 3.74
N HIS A 481 17.31 -5.77 3.33
CA HIS A 481 15.92 -5.64 3.76
C HIS A 481 15.77 -5.84 5.27
N THR A 482 16.42 -6.86 5.83
CA THR A 482 16.41 -7.08 7.29
C THR A 482 17.03 -5.90 8.03
N LEU A 483 18.14 -5.34 7.53
CA LEU A 483 18.80 -4.20 8.18
C LEU A 483 17.92 -2.97 8.15
N SER A 484 17.29 -2.70 7.00
CA SER A 484 16.35 -1.60 6.82
C SER A 484 15.21 -1.68 7.83
N HIS A 485 14.63 -2.86 8.04
CA HIS A 485 13.60 -3.07 9.07
C HIS A 485 14.08 -2.75 10.49
N LEU A 486 15.28 -3.20 10.86
CA LEU A 486 15.82 -2.89 12.19
C LEU A 486 16.05 -1.38 12.35
N LEU A 487 16.57 -0.72 11.30
CA LEU A 487 16.79 0.72 11.30
C LEU A 487 15.49 1.53 11.35
N ILE A 488 14.46 1.17 10.58
CA ILE A 488 13.14 1.82 10.63
C ILE A 488 12.61 1.83 12.06
N ARG A 489 12.75 0.72 12.79
CA ARG A 489 12.29 0.60 14.17
C ARG A 489 13.05 1.51 15.13
N GLU A 490 14.38 1.58 15.04
CA GLU A 490 15.16 2.49 15.90
C GLU A 490 14.95 3.96 15.50
N LEU A 491 14.93 4.27 14.20
CA LEU A 491 14.71 5.63 13.69
C LEU A 491 13.35 6.15 14.16
N ALA A 492 12.27 5.39 14.02
CA ALA A 492 10.94 5.79 14.47
C ALA A 492 10.87 6.11 15.97
N LEU A 493 11.62 5.37 16.80
CA LEU A 493 11.69 5.64 18.25
C LEU A 493 12.42 6.95 18.58
N GLU A 494 13.37 7.37 17.74
CA GLU A 494 14.27 8.49 18.01
C GLU A 494 13.76 9.81 17.39
N CYS A 495 13.26 9.78 16.15
CA CYS A 495 12.71 10.99 15.51
C CYS A 495 11.24 11.27 15.87
N GLY A 496 10.54 10.32 16.50
CA GLY A 496 9.14 10.46 16.88
C GLY A 496 8.14 10.31 15.73
N TYR A 497 8.60 10.08 14.50
CA TYR A 497 7.74 9.68 13.39
C TYR A 497 7.06 8.35 13.71
N ASN A 498 5.80 8.22 13.29
CA ASN A 498 5.16 6.91 13.28
C ASN A 498 5.96 5.99 12.35
N ALA A 499 6.29 4.78 12.79
CA ALA A 499 7.01 3.80 11.96
C ALA A 499 6.31 3.58 10.60
N ALA A 500 4.99 3.63 10.55
CA ALA A 500 4.19 3.52 9.32
C ALA A 500 4.38 4.67 8.31
N SER A 501 4.98 5.79 8.76
CA SER A 501 5.34 6.96 7.95
C SER A 501 6.77 6.91 7.42
N ILE A 502 7.59 5.95 7.87
CA ILE A 502 8.95 5.73 7.37
C ILE A 502 8.94 4.53 6.43
N ARG A 503 9.54 4.68 5.26
CA ARG A 503 9.65 3.67 4.21
C ARG A 503 11.08 3.29 3.93
N GLU A 504 11.21 2.14 3.29
CA GLU A 504 12.43 1.70 2.68
C GLU A 504 12.34 1.63 1.16
N ARG A 505 13.51 1.69 0.53
CA ARG A 505 13.74 1.27 -0.83
C ARG A 505 15.04 0.49 -0.87
N ILE A 506 15.00 -0.73 -1.36
CA ILE A 506 16.15 -1.65 -1.36
C ILE A 506 16.73 -1.73 -2.77
N TYR A 507 18.06 -1.56 -2.86
CA TYR A 507 18.86 -1.68 -4.07
C TYR A 507 19.81 -2.87 -3.91
N ALA A 508 19.46 -3.99 -4.53
CA ALA A 508 20.18 -5.27 -4.38
C ALA A 508 20.29 -6.05 -5.71
N ASP A 509 19.99 -5.41 -6.84
CA ASP A 509 20.08 -6.05 -8.16
C ASP A 509 21.54 -6.33 -8.54
N THR A 510 21.82 -7.56 -8.97
CA THR A 510 23.14 -8.02 -9.41
C THR A 510 23.13 -8.49 -10.87
N SER A 511 22.03 -8.28 -11.60
CA SER A 511 21.86 -8.79 -12.96
C SER A 511 22.53 -7.94 -14.04
N GLY A 512 22.84 -6.66 -13.74
CA GLY A 512 23.51 -5.71 -14.64
C GLY A 512 25.02 -5.59 -14.41
N ASP A 513 25.66 -4.71 -15.18
CA ASP A 513 27.12 -4.45 -15.12
C ASP A 513 27.58 -3.74 -13.83
N SER A 514 26.64 -3.12 -13.11
CA SER A 514 26.89 -2.40 -11.86
C SER A 514 26.08 -3.04 -10.73
N PRO A 515 26.67 -3.93 -9.91
CA PRO A 515 25.96 -4.57 -8.81
C PRO A 515 25.52 -3.52 -7.79
N GLN A 516 24.30 -3.69 -7.29
CA GLN A 516 23.69 -2.79 -6.31
C GLN A 516 23.82 -3.36 -4.90
N ALA A 517 24.06 -2.45 -3.96
CA ALA A 517 24.20 -2.76 -2.56
C ALA A 517 23.89 -1.53 -1.70
N GLY A 518 22.61 -1.20 -1.55
CA GLY A 518 22.22 -0.08 -0.71
C GLY A 518 20.76 -0.09 -0.28
N ILE A 519 20.50 0.73 0.73
CA ILE A 519 19.16 0.98 1.27
C ILE A 519 18.93 2.48 1.34
N LEU A 520 17.71 2.90 1.02
CA LEU A 520 17.22 4.24 1.27
C LEU A 520 16.09 4.15 2.29
N ILE A 521 16.23 4.83 3.43
CA ILE A 521 15.18 4.97 4.43
C ILE A 521 14.68 6.41 4.37
N TYR A 522 13.37 6.60 4.17
CA TYR A 522 12.83 7.93 3.90
C TYR A 522 11.43 8.11 4.48
N THR A 523 11.03 9.36 4.72
CA THR A 523 9.67 9.70 5.16
C THR A 523 8.70 9.67 3.98
N ALA A 524 7.56 9.00 4.14
CA ALA A 524 6.56 8.78 3.11
C ALA A 524 5.12 9.11 3.55
N ALA A 525 4.96 9.83 4.65
CA ALA A 525 3.68 10.44 5.02
C ALA A 525 3.78 11.96 4.99
N ALA A 526 2.74 12.61 4.45
CA ALA A 526 2.46 14.01 4.74
C ALA A 526 1.78 14.08 6.11
N ASP A 527 2.51 13.88 7.19
CA ASP A 527 2.03 14.41 8.48
C ASP A 527 2.01 15.93 8.41
N SER A 528 1.02 16.50 9.08
CA SER A 528 0.76 17.95 9.18
C SER A 528 1.90 18.75 9.83
N ASP A 529 2.94 18.07 10.27
CA ASP A 529 4.17 18.63 10.80
C ASP A 529 5.21 18.51 9.69
N GLY A 530 5.44 19.58 8.94
CA GLY A 530 6.51 19.61 7.93
C GLY A 530 7.81 19.04 8.49
N THR A 531 8.60 18.36 7.67
CA THR A 531 9.82 17.69 8.10
C THR A 531 10.75 18.70 8.79
N LEU A 532 10.93 18.56 10.11
CA LEU A 532 11.80 19.44 10.90
C LEU A 532 13.28 19.03 10.78
N GLY A 533 13.64 18.20 9.79
CA GLY A 533 14.98 17.63 9.62
C GLY A 533 15.29 16.52 10.61
N GLY A 534 14.26 15.87 11.18
CA GLY A 534 14.40 14.89 12.25
C GLY A 534 15.07 13.61 11.77
N LEU A 535 14.71 13.11 10.58
CA LEU A 535 15.31 11.90 10.04
C LEU A 535 16.73 12.16 9.51
N VAL A 536 16.95 13.26 8.79
CA VAL A 536 18.27 13.59 8.24
C VAL A 536 19.32 13.82 9.32
N ASP A 537 18.96 14.41 10.45
CA ASP A 537 19.91 14.60 11.55
C ASP A 537 20.38 13.26 12.14
N LEU A 538 19.50 12.24 12.16
CA LEU A 538 19.86 10.88 12.59
C LEU A 538 20.81 10.18 11.61
N GLY A 539 20.89 10.62 10.35
CA GLY A 539 21.84 10.10 9.36
C GLY A 539 23.27 10.62 9.53
N ARG A 540 23.51 11.61 10.40
CA ARG A 540 24.88 12.09 10.69
C ARG A 540 25.76 10.96 11.25
N PRO A 541 27.07 10.96 10.99
CA PRO A 541 27.94 9.81 11.29
C PRO A 541 27.86 9.33 12.75
N GLU A 542 27.81 10.26 13.71
CA GLU A 542 27.76 9.95 15.15
C GLU A 542 26.41 9.34 15.55
N ASN A 543 25.31 9.90 15.04
CA ASN A 543 23.96 9.43 15.32
C ASN A 543 23.69 8.09 14.63
N LEU A 544 24.01 7.98 13.34
CA LEU A 544 23.80 6.78 12.55
C LEU A 544 24.61 5.60 13.11
N GLY A 545 25.85 5.83 13.53
CA GLY A 545 26.68 4.80 14.19
C GLY A 545 26.02 4.26 15.45
N ARG A 546 25.57 5.16 16.34
CA ARG A 546 24.84 4.77 17.57
C ARG A 546 23.57 3.97 17.26
N LEU A 547 22.80 4.40 16.26
CA LEU A 547 21.55 3.73 15.87
C LEU A 547 21.79 2.35 15.29
N LEU A 548 22.81 2.19 14.44
CA LEU A 548 23.22 0.88 13.91
C LEU A 548 23.62 -0.06 15.05
N GLU A 549 24.45 0.39 16.00
CA GLU A 549 24.84 -0.41 17.15
C GLU A 549 23.64 -0.81 18.02
N GLN A 550 22.70 0.11 18.25
CA GLN A 550 21.47 -0.17 19.00
C GLN A 550 20.57 -1.18 18.27
N ALA A 551 20.33 -0.98 16.97
CA ALA A 551 19.52 -1.86 16.13
C ALA A 551 20.09 -3.29 16.11
N LEU A 552 21.39 -3.42 15.85
CA LEU A 552 22.10 -4.69 15.81
C LEU A 552 22.09 -5.37 17.18
N ASN A 553 22.38 -4.64 18.27
CA ASN A 553 22.35 -5.21 19.63
C ASN A 553 20.96 -5.70 20.03
N ARG A 554 19.90 -4.92 19.76
CA ARG A 554 18.53 -5.32 20.07
C ARG A 554 18.12 -6.58 19.29
N SER A 555 18.66 -6.73 18.08
CA SER A 555 18.37 -7.89 17.24
C SER A 555 19.08 -9.18 17.67
N LYS A 556 20.05 -9.15 18.60
CA LYS A 556 20.75 -10.35 19.12
C LYS A 556 19.80 -11.33 19.83
N VAL A 557 18.77 -10.83 20.52
CA VAL A 557 17.83 -11.66 21.31
C VAL A 557 16.39 -11.27 21.00
N CYS A 558 15.55 -12.27 20.74
CA CYS A 558 14.12 -12.11 20.54
C CYS A 558 13.37 -12.70 21.73
N SER A 559 12.28 -12.07 22.15
CA SER A 559 11.40 -12.62 23.19
C SER A 559 10.72 -13.94 22.79
N SER A 560 10.76 -14.29 21.50
CA SER A 560 10.21 -15.54 20.95
C SER A 560 11.30 -16.58 20.68
N ASP A 561 12.54 -16.36 21.12
CA ASP A 561 13.58 -17.39 21.04
C ASP A 561 13.31 -18.53 22.03
N PRO A 562 13.62 -19.79 21.68
CA PRO A 562 14.34 -20.21 20.47
C PRO A 562 13.47 -20.38 19.22
N LEU A 563 12.14 -20.37 19.33
CA LEU A 563 11.22 -20.61 18.20
C LEU A 563 11.47 -19.65 17.03
N CYS A 564 11.80 -18.40 17.31
CA CYS A 564 12.16 -17.42 16.28
C CYS A 564 13.53 -17.73 15.65
N SER A 565 14.58 -17.90 16.45
CA SER A 565 15.93 -18.19 15.93
C SER A 565 16.04 -19.53 15.18
N GLU A 566 15.31 -20.56 15.60
CA GLU A 566 15.31 -21.90 15.00
C GLU A 566 14.37 -22.03 13.79
N HIS A 567 13.63 -20.97 13.46
CA HIS A 567 12.62 -21.03 12.41
C HIS A 567 13.24 -21.35 11.03
N ASP A 568 12.71 -22.40 10.39
CA ASP A 568 13.11 -22.87 9.08
C ASP A 568 11.93 -22.81 8.10
N PRO A 569 11.95 -21.86 7.14
CA PRO A 569 10.85 -21.65 6.21
C PRO A 569 10.60 -22.82 5.25
N ARG A 570 11.52 -23.79 5.14
CA ARG A 570 11.30 -25.01 4.34
C ARG A 570 10.21 -25.89 4.91
N GLN A 571 9.96 -25.80 6.23
CA GLN A 571 9.03 -26.69 6.93
C GLN A 571 7.56 -26.25 6.77
N ASP A 572 7.31 -24.95 6.72
CA ASP A 572 5.97 -24.37 6.69
C ASP A 572 5.67 -23.54 5.43
N ARG A 573 6.68 -23.36 4.56
CA ARG A 573 6.58 -22.59 3.30
C ARG A 573 6.34 -21.10 3.56
N SER A 574 6.77 -20.60 4.71
CA SER A 574 6.86 -19.18 4.98
C SER A 574 7.99 -18.54 4.15
N LEU A 575 8.00 -17.22 4.10
CA LEU A 575 9.01 -16.44 3.39
C LEU A 575 9.92 -15.68 4.35
N HIS A 576 10.01 -16.08 5.61
CA HIS A 576 10.91 -15.45 6.59
C HIS A 576 11.55 -16.53 7.44
N ALA A 577 12.75 -16.29 7.93
CA ALA A 577 13.46 -17.20 8.81
C ALA A 577 13.48 -16.64 10.23
N ALA A 578 14.63 -16.23 10.77
CA ALA A 578 14.73 -15.66 12.12
C ALA A 578 14.19 -14.21 12.19
N ALA A 579 12.89 -14.05 11.94
CA ALA A 579 12.18 -12.78 11.94
C ALA A 579 10.74 -12.95 12.44
N CYS A 580 10.28 -12.08 13.34
CA CYS A 580 8.91 -12.05 13.83
C CYS A 580 8.52 -10.63 14.28
N HIS A 581 7.25 -10.44 14.67
CA HIS A 581 6.75 -9.12 15.12
C HIS A 581 7.55 -8.52 16.28
N ALA A 582 8.13 -9.36 17.15
CA ALA A 582 8.90 -8.89 18.29
C ALA A 582 10.24 -8.27 17.87
N CYS A 583 10.92 -8.80 16.84
CA CYS A 583 12.29 -8.40 16.51
C CYS A 583 12.43 -7.62 15.19
N SER A 584 11.72 -7.99 14.13
CA SER A 584 12.09 -7.56 12.76
C SER A 584 10.93 -7.15 11.87
N LEU A 585 9.68 -7.55 12.12
CA LEU A 585 8.58 -7.10 11.25
C LEU A 585 8.23 -5.63 11.51
N VAL A 586 7.90 -4.91 10.44
CA VAL A 586 7.46 -3.50 10.44
C VAL A 586 6.08 -3.36 9.80
N ALA A 587 5.53 -2.14 9.74
CA ALA A 587 4.25 -1.88 9.11
C ALA A 587 4.29 -2.22 7.60
N GLU A 588 3.21 -2.78 7.06
CA GLU A 588 3.13 -3.13 5.63
C GLU A 588 3.29 -1.90 4.72
N THR A 589 2.88 -0.72 5.19
CA THR A 589 3.05 0.54 4.44
C THR A 589 4.50 1.03 4.40
N SER A 590 5.37 0.51 5.27
CA SER A 590 6.79 0.85 5.36
C SER A 590 7.67 -0.06 4.50
N CYS A 591 7.27 -1.32 4.36
CA CYS A 591 8.06 -2.38 3.75
C CYS A 591 7.74 -2.52 2.26
N GLU A 592 8.77 -2.53 1.40
CA GLU A 592 8.55 -2.71 -0.05
C GLU A 592 8.17 -4.16 -0.41
N LYS A 593 8.43 -5.15 0.45
CA LYS A 593 8.17 -6.59 0.18
C LYS A 593 7.18 -7.27 1.12
N GLY A 594 6.39 -6.50 1.86
CA GLY A 594 5.36 -7.04 2.77
C GLY A 594 5.92 -8.00 3.83
N ASN A 595 7.04 -7.65 4.45
CA ASN A 595 7.75 -8.44 5.47
C ASN A 595 8.20 -9.86 5.01
N ARG A 596 8.49 -10.04 3.72
CA ARG A 596 9.05 -11.29 3.15
C ARG A 596 10.56 -11.20 2.99
N TYR A 597 11.24 -12.33 3.02
CA TYR A 597 12.70 -12.48 2.90
C TYR A 597 13.45 -11.71 3.99
N LEU A 598 13.21 -12.09 5.25
CA LEU A 598 13.83 -11.50 6.42
C LEU A 598 14.53 -12.56 7.27
N ASP A 599 15.73 -12.25 7.75
CA ASP A 599 16.49 -13.10 8.66
C ASP A 599 17.56 -12.29 9.42
N ARG A 600 17.36 -12.05 10.73
CA ARG A 600 18.33 -11.28 11.53
C ARG A 600 19.68 -11.97 11.70
N SER A 601 19.77 -13.29 11.46
CA SER A 601 21.05 -14.01 11.51
C SER A 601 22.01 -13.63 10.38
N LEU A 602 21.51 -12.96 9.34
CA LEU A 602 22.34 -12.36 8.28
C LEU A 602 23.08 -11.11 8.77
N LEU A 603 22.62 -10.48 9.85
CA LEU A 603 23.20 -9.25 10.37
C LEU A 603 24.05 -9.49 11.60
N ILE A 604 23.55 -10.31 12.53
CA ILE A 604 24.17 -10.59 13.83
C ILE A 604 24.17 -12.08 14.16
N GLN A 605 24.96 -12.46 15.16
CA GLN A 605 24.93 -13.81 15.69
C GLN A 605 23.66 -14.03 16.51
N THR A 606 22.90 -15.07 16.18
CA THR A 606 21.70 -15.50 16.91
C THR A 606 21.99 -16.77 17.70
N LEU A 607 21.01 -17.22 18.50
CA LEU A 607 21.12 -18.44 19.29
C LEU A 607 21.42 -19.69 18.42
N GLU A 608 20.80 -19.80 17.25
CA GLU A 608 20.94 -20.95 16.35
C GLU A 608 22.06 -20.76 15.31
N ARG A 609 22.25 -19.53 14.82
CA ARG A 609 23.16 -19.24 13.70
C ARG A 609 24.13 -18.13 14.06
N ALA A 610 25.41 -18.48 14.19
CA ALA A 610 26.49 -17.55 14.53
C ALA A 610 27.35 -17.15 13.32
N ASP A 611 27.39 -17.96 12.27
CA ASP A 611 28.40 -17.81 11.21
C ASP A 611 27.94 -17.08 9.94
N ALA A 612 26.66 -16.73 9.84
CA ALA A 612 26.10 -16.01 8.68
C ALA A 612 26.07 -14.48 8.83
N ALA A 613 26.49 -13.93 9.97
CA ALA A 613 26.39 -12.50 10.25
C ALA A 613 27.34 -11.64 9.38
N PHE A 614 26.82 -10.53 8.83
CA PHE A 614 27.60 -9.53 8.10
C PHE A 614 28.40 -8.61 9.03
N PHE A 615 27.82 -8.18 10.16
CA PHE A 615 28.46 -7.25 11.12
C PHE A 615 29.25 -7.98 12.24
N LYS A 616 29.96 -9.07 11.91
CA LYS A 616 30.74 -9.84 12.91
C LYS A 616 31.79 -8.96 13.59
N GLY A 617 31.75 -8.91 14.91
CA GLY A 617 32.77 -8.24 15.73
C GLY A 617 32.68 -6.70 15.76
N VAL A 618 31.66 -6.12 15.13
CA VAL A 618 31.42 -4.67 15.12
C VAL A 618 30.64 -4.21 16.37
N VAL A 619 29.82 -5.11 16.97
CA VAL A 619 28.94 -4.81 18.11
C VAL A 619 28.87 -5.95 19.12
#